data_AF-A0A1Q7NDK5-F1
#
_entry.id   AF-A0A1Q7NDK5-F1
#
_cell.length_a   1.000
_cell.length_b   1.000
_cell.length_c   1.000
_cell.angle_alpha   90.00
_cell.angle_beta   90.00
_cell.angle_gamma   90.00
#
_symmetry.space_group_name_H-M   'P 1'
#
loop_
_entity.id
_entity.type
_entity.pdbx_description
1 polymer ?
#
loop_
_entity_poly.entity_id
_entity_poly.type
_entity_poly.pdbx_seq_one_letter_code
_entity_poly.pdbx_strand_id
1 'polypeptide(L)'
;MDEGTTKITPLDPAFHGESNYEVGLEELLVQKREQVAKLEADPHTTEETLQITKEELQTLETLWENYHIGMNVFRNAKGGRDGIREAKTD
;
A
#
# COMPACT_ATOMS: atom_id res chain seq x y z
N MET A 1 -16.82 19.81 -23.93
CA MET A 1 -16.65 19.66 -22.48
C MET A 1 -16.32 18.20 -22.29
N ASP A 2 -15.02 17.89 -22.17
CA ASP A 2 -14.54 16.51 -22.09
C ASP A 2 -14.42 16.18 -20.60
N GLU A 3 -15.32 15.33 -20.12
CA GLU A 3 -15.48 14.99 -18.71
C GLU A 3 -14.25 14.20 -18.22
N GLY A 4 -13.43 14.84 -17.39
CA GLY A 4 -12.99 14.28 -16.11
C GLY A 4 -12.44 12.85 -16.07
N THR A 5 -11.79 12.35 -17.12
CA THR A 5 -11.00 11.11 -17.00
C THR A 5 -9.69 11.46 -16.31
N THR A 6 -9.62 11.19 -15.00
CA THR A 6 -8.35 11.12 -14.29
C THR A 6 -7.49 10.11 -15.03
N LYS A 7 -6.48 10.60 -15.78
CA LYS A 7 -5.51 9.73 -16.45
C LYS A 7 -4.88 8.87 -15.36
N ILE A 8 -5.23 7.59 -15.35
CA ILE A 8 -4.61 6.60 -14.47
C ILE A 8 -3.17 6.50 -14.96
N THR A 9 -2.22 7.03 -14.19
CA THR A 9 -0.81 6.88 -14.48
C THR A 9 -0.49 5.38 -14.54
N PRO A 10 0.07 4.89 -15.66
CA PRO A 10 0.49 3.50 -15.76
C PRO A 10 1.41 3.15 -14.59
N LEU A 11 1.27 1.93 -14.06
CA LEU A 11 2.14 1.39 -13.02
C LEU A 11 3.59 1.58 -13.47
N ASP A 12 4.38 2.32 -12.70
CA ASP A 12 5.75 2.65 -13.08
C ASP A 12 6.57 1.34 -13.16
N PRO A 13 7.23 1.06 -14.29
CA PRO A 13 8.02 -0.16 -14.48
C PRO A 13 9.10 -0.37 -13.41
N ALA A 14 9.56 0.69 -12.75
CA ALA A 14 10.50 0.62 -11.63
C ALA A 14 9.97 -0.21 -10.45
N PHE A 15 8.64 -0.32 -10.30
CA PHE A 15 7.99 -1.08 -9.23
C PHE A 15 7.47 -2.43 -9.71
N HIS A 16 8.02 -2.99 -10.80
CA HIS A 16 7.75 -4.37 -11.24
C HIS A 16 6.26 -4.74 -11.51
N GLY A 17 5.39 -3.76 -11.70
CA GLY A 17 3.94 -3.96 -11.86
C GLY A 17 3.15 -3.95 -10.55
N GLU A 18 3.79 -3.62 -9.44
CA GLU A 18 3.18 -3.17 -8.19
C GLU A 18 2.85 -1.68 -8.32
N SER A 19 1.84 -1.22 -7.59
CA SER A 19 1.53 0.21 -7.60
C SER A 19 2.49 0.96 -6.67
N ASN A 20 2.77 2.22 -6.98
CA ASN A 20 3.52 3.11 -6.08
C ASN A 20 2.89 3.18 -4.67
N TYR A 21 1.58 2.92 -4.57
CA TYR A 21 0.87 2.82 -3.30
C TYR A 21 1.21 1.54 -2.54
N GLU A 22 1.33 0.40 -3.22
CA GLU A 22 1.70 -0.92 -2.65
C GLU A 22 3.10 -0.85 -2.02
N VAL A 23 4.08 -0.38 -2.79
CA VAL A 23 5.47 -0.27 -2.34
C VAL A 23 5.63 0.73 -1.19
N GLY A 24 5.02 1.91 -1.30
CA GLY A 24 5.09 2.92 -0.24
C GLY A 24 4.42 2.46 1.06
N LEU A 25 3.34 1.68 0.96
CA LEU A 25 2.65 1.14 2.13
C LEU A 25 3.46 0.03 2.81
N GLU A 26 4.15 -0.81 2.04
CA GLU A 26 5.07 -1.82 2.56
C GLU A 26 6.28 -1.20 3.26
N GLU A 27 6.92 -0.20 2.66
CA GLU A 27 8.01 0.54 3.29
C GLU A 27 7.57 1.17 4.62
N LEU A 28 6.39 1.80 4.64
CA LEU A 28 5.83 2.40 5.84
C LEU A 28 5.51 1.35 6.92
N LEU A 29 5.01 0.18 6.51
CA LEU A 29 4.77 -0.95 7.42
C LEU A 29 6.07 -1.45 8.05
N VAL A 30 7.14 -1.62 7.27
CA VAL A 30 8.45 -2.03 7.79
C VAL A 30 8.96 -1.02 8.80
N GLN A 31 8.95 0.27 8.45
CA GLN A 31 9.37 1.35 9.35
C GLN A 31 8.56 1.36 10.65
N LYS A 32 7.24 1.15 10.57
CA LYS A 32 6.36 1.17 11.74
C LYS A 32 6.56 -0.05 12.64
N ARG A 33 6.77 -1.24 12.06
CA ARG A 33 7.12 -2.46 12.81
C ARG A 33 8.44 -2.27 13.57
N GLU A 34 9.46 -1.70 12.92
CA GLU A 34 10.72 -1.37 13.59
C GLU A 34 10.54 -0.35 14.71
N GLN A 35 9.67 0.65 14.52
CA GLN A 35 9.36 1.63 15.55
C GLN A 35 8.71 0.97 16.79
N VAL A 36 7.73 0.09 16.58
CA VAL A 36 7.11 -0.67 17.68
C VAL A 36 8.16 -1.52 18.40
N ALA A 37 9.00 -2.26 17.67
CA ALA A 37 10.03 -3.10 18.27
C ALA A 37 11.04 -2.29 19.12
N LYS A 38 11.42 -1.10 18.67
CA LYS A 38 12.29 -0.19 19.43
C LYS A 38 11.60 0.31 20.72
N LEU A 39 10.33 0.68 20.64
CA LEU A 39 9.56 1.14 21.78
C LEU A 39 9.32 0.02 22.81
N GLU A 40 9.10 -1.23 22.37
CA GLU A 40 8.97 -2.39 23.26
C GLU A 40 10.27 -2.75 23.97
N ALA A 41 11.42 -2.50 23.33
CA ALA A 41 12.73 -2.75 23.90
C ALA A 41 13.20 -1.63 24.85
N ASP A 42 12.59 -0.45 24.80
CA ASP A 42 12.95 0.69 25.65
C ASP A 42 12.17 0.69 26.97
N PRO A 43 12.85 0.49 28.14
CA PRO A 43 12.20 0.49 29.45
C PRO A 43 11.66 1.84 29.90
N HIS A 44 11.94 2.93 29.16
CA HIS A 44 11.42 4.27 29.42
C HIS A 44 10.19 4.62 28.58
N THR A 45 9.78 3.75 27.65
CA THR A 45 8.58 3.95 26.86
C THR A 45 7.33 3.97 27.76
N THR A 46 6.46 4.95 27.53
CA THR A 46 5.15 4.97 28.20
C THR A 46 4.18 4.00 27.53
N GLU A 47 3.35 3.36 28.34
CA GLU A 47 2.32 2.42 27.85
C GLU A 47 1.40 3.08 26.81
N GLU A 48 1.04 4.36 27.02
CA GLU A 48 0.26 5.16 26.07
C GLU A 48 0.96 5.31 24.71
N THR A 49 2.24 5.66 24.69
CA THR A 49 3.00 5.81 23.43
C THR A 49 3.11 4.48 22.69
N LEU A 50 3.33 3.39 23.42
CA LEU A 50 3.39 2.06 22.84
C LEU A 50 2.03 1.65 22.24
N GLN A 51 0.95 1.91 22.97
CA GLN A 51 -0.40 1.58 22.54
C GLN A 51 -0.80 2.35 21.28
N ILE A 52 -0.58 3.66 21.24
CA ILE A 52 -0.84 4.49 20.06
C ILE A 52 -0.04 3.97 18.85
N THR A 53 1.25 3.69 19.03
CA THR A 53 2.09 3.21 17.92
C THR A 53 1.63 1.84 17.40
N LYS A 54 1.11 0.97 18.28
CA LYS A 54 0.52 -0.33 17.90
C LYS A 54 -0.80 -0.16 17.13
N GLU A 55 -1.66 0.77 17.54
CA GLU A 55 -2.91 1.08 16.84
C GLU A 55 -2.65 1.66 15.44
N GLU A 56 -1.64 2.52 15.31
CA GLU A 56 -1.19 3.04 14.02
C GLU A 56 -0.65 1.90 13.11
N LEU A 57 0.13 0.96 13.67
CA LEU A 57 0.61 -0.21 12.94
C LEU A 57 -0.58 -1.08 12.46
N GLN A 58 -1.54 -1.36 13.34
CA GLN A 58 -2.73 -2.15 13.00
C GLN A 58 -3.56 -1.48 11.88
N THR A 59 -3.64 -0.15 11.89
CA THR A 59 -4.31 0.61 10.84
C THR A 59 -3.60 0.42 9.49
N LEU A 60 -2.27 0.50 9.46
CA LEU A 60 -1.49 0.27 8.24
C LEU A 60 -1.62 -1.16 7.73
N GLU A 61 -1.63 -2.16 8.62
CA GLU A 61 -1.82 -3.57 8.25
C GLU A 61 -3.19 -3.78 7.60
N THR A 62 -4.23 -3.17 8.19
CA THR A 62 -5.60 -3.23 7.66
C THR A 62 -5.69 -2.58 6.27
N LEU A 63 -5.02 -1.44 6.06
CA LEU A 63 -4.97 -0.78 4.74
C LEU A 63 -4.28 -1.66 3.70
N TRP A 64 -3.17 -2.30 4.07
CA TRP A 64 -2.40 -3.16 3.19
C TRP A 64 -3.19 -4.41 2.80
N GLU A 65 -3.87 -5.03 3.76
CA GLU A 65 -4.73 -6.18 3.52
C GLU A 65 -5.91 -5.83 2.61
N ASN A 66 -6.60 -4.71 2.89
CA ASN A 66 -7.71 -4.24 2.06
C ASN A 66 -7.27 -3.92 0.62
N TYR A 67 -6.10 -3.31 0.46
CA TYR A 67 -5.52 -3.06 -0.85
C TYR A 67 -5.26 -4.37 -1.61
N HIS A 68 -4.62 -5.34 -0.95
CA HIS A 68 -4.33 -6.65 -1.54
C HIS A 68 -5.60 -7.42 -1.90
N ILE A 69 -6.63 -7.39 -1.05
CA ILE A 69 -7.93 -7.99 -1.35
C ILE A 69 -8.56 -7.34 -2.59
N GLY A 70 -8.60 -6.00 -2.64
CA GLY A 70 -9.15 -5.26 -3.78
C GLY A 70 -8.39 -5.55 -5.07
N MET A 71 -7.05 -5.57 -5.01
CA MET A 71 -6.21 -5.88 -6.15
C MET A 71 -6.32 -7.34 -6.58
N ASN A 72 -6.50 -8.29 -5.66
CA ASN A 72 -6.73 -9.69 -6.01
C ASN A 72 -8.05 -9.87 -6.77
N VAL A 73 -9.12 -9.18 -6.37
CA VAL A 73 -10.39 -9.16 -7.12
C VAL A 73 -10.16 -8.55 -8.51
N PHE A 74 -9.47 -7.43 -8.60
CA PHE A 74 -9.17 -6.75 -9.87
C PHE A 74 -8.28 -7.59 -10.81
N ARG A 75 -7.21 -8.18 -10.28
CA ARG A 75 -6.22 -9.00 -11.02
C ARG A 75 -6.81 -10.34 -11.48
N ASN A 76 -7.82 -10.88 -10.78
CA ASN A 76 -8.49 -12.16 -11.10
C ASN A 76 -9.80 -12.01 -11.88
N ALA A 77 -10.40 -10.82 -11.93
CA ALA A 77 -11.55 -10.56 -12.79
C ALA A 77 -11.17 -10.73 -14.27
N LYS A 78 -11.94 -11.51 -15.05
CA LYS A 78 -11.76 -11.63 -16.51
C LYS A 78 -11.79 -10.23 -17.13
N GLY A 79 -10.69 -9.82 -17.77
CA GLY A 79 -10.56 -8.51 -18.43
C GLY A 79 -9.83 -7.42 -17.62
N GLY A 80 -9.55 -7.61 -16.33
CA GLY A 80 -8.87 -6.59 -15.51
C GLY A 80 -7.43 -6.27 -15.97
N ARG A 81 -6.75 -7.25 -16.59
CA ARG A 81 -5.42 -7.07 -17.20
C ARG A 81 -5.46 -6.63 -18.67
N ASP A 82 -6.59 -6.74 -19.35
CA ASP A 82 -6.68 -6.39 -20.78
C ASP A 82 -6.64 -4.87 -20.95
N GLY A 83 -7.26 -4.11 -20.04
CA GLY A 83 -7.23 -2.64 -20.05
C GLY A 83 -5.86 -2.02 -19.72
N ILE A 84 -4.93 -2.76 -19.09
CA ILE A 84 -3.58 -2.23 -18.75
C ILE A 84 -2.60 -2.44 -19.91
N ARG A 85 -2.85 -3.41 -20.81
CA ARG A 85 -1.95 -3.72 -21.94
C ARG A 85 -2.08 -2.80 -23.15
N GLU A 86 -3.10 -1.93 -23.21
CA GLU A 86 -3.35 -1.07 -24.37
C GLU A 86 -2.55 0.24 -24.39
N ALA A 87 -1.77 0.56 -23.36
CA ALA A 87 -0.76 1.62 -23.45
C ALA A 87 0.50 1.15 -24.18
N LYS A 88 0.36 0.57 -25.39
CA LYS A 88 1.47 0.48 -26.33
C LYS A 88 1.63 1.85 -26.98
N THR A 89 2.67 2.54 -26.57
CA THR A 89 3.16 3.76 -27.21
C THR A 89 3.61 3.41 -28.63
N ASP A 90 2.90 3.92 -29.63
CA ASP A 90 3.43 4.08 -31.00
C ASP A 90 4.41 5.26 -31.07
#